data_AF-A0A165K0J2-F1
#
_entry.id   AF-A0A165K0J2-F1
#
_cell.length_a   1.000
_cell.length_b   1.000
_cell.length_c   1.000
_cell.angle_alpha   90.00
_cell.angle_beta   90.00
_cell.angle_gamma   90.00
#
_symmetry.space_group_name_H-M   'P 1'
#
loop_
_entity.id
_entity.type
_entity.pdbx_description
1 polymer ?
#
loop_
_entity_poly.entity_id
_entity_poly.type
_entity_poly.pdbx_seq_one_letter_code
_entity_poly.pdbx_strand_id
1 'polypeptide(L)'
;MRGLDLTSALLLATAASASNDVPSRWLNQSFFFSWDPVGAALPTPITKQCDVLPLSWNRGAARGPDPQAPYTIKVFNSITPQPLEIQADGVVTQYNLTIPFATGTQYQVCMFDSLGATGGCQAMYTVIDGRTACTTAKAAPEPLQALTATANYSQGLLSTYGWPDQCSDITVTPMGGKPPFTFMVSPALHPPLVFTSNSSDPITWKVALSWASPFFLSLTDSSDPPMGWTHGPLHAGGNGGTACLDTDALFLSASPTPSSSKSGGVSIGVAIGTLIAGLVVGAALGFFIPFCVRRYKDRDTPHMISKRSTMPASDDSHLYMRSARSPSSHQTVTPFAMEPFSPPPTSPPPMRHAPSTRSTSADNHHMQSHSASMSMGGQSQVYVIHQDSGRPPVSVVMAGGHGMDVTELPPGYAAAGNDGAPRPPPREKGRPARW
;
A
#
# COMPACT_ATOMS: atom_id res chain seq x y z
N MET A 1 -6.92 62.44 -35.92
CA MET A 1 -7.24 62.14 -34.50
C MET A 1 -6.65 60.79 -34.17
N ARG A 2 -5.91 60.73 -33.07
CA ARG A 2 -5.02 59.64 -32.65
C ARG A 2 -5.81 58.56 -31.89
N GLY A 3 -5.40 57.31 -32.02
CA GLY A 3 -5.85 56.19 -31.20
C GLY A 3 -5.00 54.95 -31.47
N LEU A 4 -3.80 54.91 -30.85
CA LEU A 4 -2.90 53.78 -30.80
C LEU A 4 -2.94 53.26 -29.36
N ASP A 5 -3.57 52.11 -29.15
CA ASP A 5 -3.43 51.33 -27.90
C ASP A 5 -2.70 50.03 -28.23
N LEU A 6 -1.46 49.96 -27.76
CA LEU A 6 -0.50 48.92 -28.05
C LEU A 6 0.22 48.62 -26.73
N THR A 7 -0.36 47.75 -25.90
CA THR A 7 0.27 47.21 -24.69
C THR A 7 -0.18 45.76 -24.47
N SER A 8 0.33 44.86 -25.31
CA SER A 8 0.40 43.43 -25.00
C SER A 8 1.52 43.21 -23.97
N ALA A 9 1.14 42.93 -22.73
CA ALA A 9 2.06 42.48 -21.68
C ALA A 9 2.33 40.98 -21.87
N LEU A 10 3.50 40.66 -22.43
CA LEU A 10 4.02 39.31 -22.55
C LEU A 10 4.55 38.85 -21.17
N LEU A 11 3.68 38.21 -20.38
CA LEU A 11 4.09 37.50 -19.16
C LEU A 11 4.68 36.14 -19.57
N LEU A 12 6.01 36.08 -19.73
CA LEU A 12 6.72 34.80 -19.68
C LEU A 12 6.69 34.29 -18.24
N ALA A 13 5.68 33.50 -17.92
CA ALA A 13 5.72 32.63 -16.76
C ALA A 13 6.73 31.51 -17.06
N THR A 14 7.95 31.64 -16.53
CA THR A 14 8.87 30.52 -16.41
C THR A 14 8.22 29.48 -15.50
N ALA A 15 7.63 28.45 -16.11
CA ALA A 15 7.23 27.24 -15.41
C ALA A 15 8.51 26.60 -14.85
N ALA A 16 8.80 26.88 -13.58
CA ALA A 16 9.76 26.10 -12.84
C ALA A 16 9.18 24.67 -12.78
N SER A 17 9.82 23.74 -13.48
CA SER A 17 9.62 22.32 -13.27
C SER A 17 10.04 22.02 -11.84
N ALA A 18 9.10 22.15 -10.90
CA ALA A 18 9.25 21.63 -9.55
C ALA A 18 9.46 20.13 -9.72
N SER A 19 10.66 19.64 -9.41
CA SER A 19 10.88 18.21 -9.31
C SER A 19 9.93 17.70 -8.24
N ASN A 20 9.02 16.81 -8.64
CA ASN A 20 7.97 16.20 -7.83
C ASN A 20 8.53 15.22 -6.79
N ASP A 21 9.50 15.63 -5.97
CA ASP A 21 9.79 14.94 -4.72
C ASP A 21 8.73 15.38 -3.69
N VAL A 22 7.50 14.90 -3.89
CA VAL A 22 6.50 14.96 -2.83
C VAL A 22 6.98 13.98 -1.76
N PRO A 23 7.37 14.43 -0.56
CA PRO A 23 7.85 13.53 0.47
C PRO A 23 6.72 12.55 0.79
N SER A 24 6.94 11.27 0.50
CA SER A 24 6.03 10.17 0.82
C SER A 24 5.99 9.96 2.34
N ARG A 25 5.37 10.88 3.06
CA ARG A 25 5.16 10.75 4.50
C ARG A 25 3.85 10.02 4.73
N TRP A 26 3.90 9.03 5.61
CA TRP A 26 2.72 8.40 6.15
C TRP A 26 1.75 9.46 6.65
N LEU A 27 0.48 9.34 6.29
CA LEU A 27 -0.54 10.22 6.85
C LEU A 27 -0.60 10.03 8.37
N ASN A 28 -0.70 11.14 9.10
CA ASN A 28 -0.99 11.05 10.52
C ASN A 28 -2.40 10.53 10.70
N GLN A 29 -2.55 9.41 11.40
CA GLN A 29 -3.85 8.84 11.72
C GLN A 29 -4.67 9.82 12.57
N SER A 30 -5.90 10.10 12.15
CA SER A 30 -6.83 11.05 12.79
C SER A 30 -7.86 10.39 13.70
N PHE A 31 -8.15 9.11 13.45
CA PHE A 31 -9.05 8.30 14.27
C PHE A 31 -8.70 6.82 14.12
N PHE A 32 -9.26 5.99 14.98
CA PHE A 32 -9.17 4.54 14.90
C PHE A 32 -10.55 3.97 14.66
N PHE A 33 -10.59 2.85 13.95
CA PHE A 33 -11.80 2.05 13.82
C PHE A 33 -11.49 0.59 14.10
N SER A 34 -12.52 -0.18 14.46
CA SER A 34 -12.45 -1.63 14.66
C SER A 34 -13.86 -2.20 14.63
N TRP A 35 -13.96 -3.49 14.33
CA TRP A 35 -15.17 -4.29 14.47
C TRP A 35 -14.98 -5.47 15.43
N ASP A 36 -13.82 -5.56 16.06
CA ASP A 36 -13.55 -6.59 17.03
C ASP A 36 -14.37 -6.30 18.30
N PRO A 37 -14.97 -7.34 18.91
CA PRO A 37 -15.62 -7.20 20.20
C PRO A 37 -14.64 -6.61 21.23
N VAL A 38 -15.11 -5.63 22.01
CA VAL A 38 -14.31 -5.02 23.08
C VAL A 38 -13.85 -6.12 24.04
N GLY A 39 -12.53 -6.27 24.19
CA GLY A 39 -11.92 -7.28 25.05
C GLY A 39 -11.57 -8.61 24.37
N ALA A 40 -11.74 -8.75 23.05
CA ALA A 40 -11.23 -9.89 22.30
C ALA A 40 -9.69 -9.94 22.36
N ALA A 41 -9.12 -11.14 22.58
CA ALA A 41 -7.70 -11.30 22.86
C ALA A 41 -6.82 -10.92 21.67
N LEU A 42 -7.22 -11.24 20.43
CA LEU A 42 -6.60 -10.81 19.17
C LEU A 42 -7.62 -10.92 18.02
N PRO A 43 -7.62 -9.99 17.04
CA PRO A 43 -8.40 -10.13 15.82
C PRO A 43 -7.92 -11.35 15.03
N THR A 44 -8.82 -12.19 14.57
CA THR A 44 -8.48 -13.22 13.58
C THR A 44 -8.84 -12.66 12.19
N PRO A 45 -7.89 -12.58 11.24
CA PRO A 45 -8.09 -11.96 9.93
C PRO A 45 -8.91 -12.84 8.96
N ILE A 46 -10.04 -13.36 9.43
CA ILE A 46 -10.96 -14.17 8.66
C ILE A 46 -12.38 -13.66 8.88
N THR A 47 -13.17 -13.66 7.83
CA THR A 47 -14.62 -13.41 7.89
C THR A 47 -15.33 -14.48 7.10
N LYS A 48 -16.57 -14.79 7.42
CA LYS A 48 -17.39 -15.65 6.58
C LYS A 48 -18.07 -14.82 5.50
N GLN A 49 -18.41 -15.49 4.41
CA GLN A 49 -19.28 -14.91 3.41
C GLN A 49 -20.59 -14.42 4.06
N CYS A 50 -21.00 -13.18 3.76
CA CYS A 50 -22.18 -12.53 4.33
C CYS A 50 -22.15 -12.27 5.85
N ASP A 51 -20.99 -12.35 6.48
CA ASP A 51 -20.82 -11.77 7.81
C ASP A 51 -21.12 -10.27 7.78
N VAL A 52 -21.67 -9.78 8.88
CA VAL A 52 -21.90 -8.36 9.13
C VAL A 52 -20.87 -7.89 10.14
N LEU A 53 -19.97 -7.01 9.71
CA LEU A 53 -18.95 -6.41 10.56
C LEU A 53 -19.51 -5.14 11.21
N PRO A 54 -19.65 -5.10 12.55
CA PRO A 54 -20.09 -3.91 13.27
C PRO A 54 -18.91 -2.94 13.42
N LEU A 55 -18.61 -2.18 12.37
CA LEU A 55 -17.57 -1.15 12.40
C LEU A 55 -17.95 -0.09 13.44
N SER A 56 -16.98 0.29 14.26
CA SER A 56 -17.08 1.43 15.16
C SER A 56 -15.78 2.23 15.09
N TRP A 57 -15.86 3.56 15.26
CA TRP A 57 -14.68 4.42 15.23
C TRP A 57 -14.72 5.49 16.30
N ASN A 58 -13.53 5.98 16.66
CA ASN A 58 -13.36 7.09 17.60
C ASN A 58 -11.95 7.68 17.43
N ARG A 59 -11.77 8.91 17.92
CA ARG A 59 -10.47 9.59 17.82
C ARG A 59 -9.36 8.88 18.62
N GLY A 60 -9.65 8.34 19.80
CA GLY A 60 -8.67 7.67 20.65
C GLY A 60 -7.42 8.52 20.90
N ALA A 61 -6.24 7.91 20.75
CA ALA A 61 -4.92 8.54 20.93
C ALA A 61 -4.34 9.14 19.62
N ALA A 62 -5.18 9.39 18.62
CA ALA A 62 -4.75 9.81 17.29
C ALA A 62 -4.12 11.20 17.33
N ARG A 63 -3.06 11.39 16.52
CA ARG A 63 -2.29 12.64 16.46
C ARG A 63 -2.52 13.45 15.19
N GLY A 64 -3.30 12.93 14.25
CA GLY A 64 -3.72 13.63 13.04
C GLY A 64 -4.71 14.76 13.33
N PRO A 65 -5.14 15.49 12.28
CA PRO A 65 -6.21 16.48 12.36
C PRO A 65 -7.48 15.93 12.99
N ASP A 66 -8.31 16.79 13.57
CA ASP A 66 -9.61 16.41 14.12
C ASP A 66 -10.51 15.88 13.00
N PRO A 67 -11.05 14.65 13.12
CA PRO A 67 -11.80 14.03 12.03
C PRO A 67 -13.16 14.70 11.81
N GLN A 68 -13.56 14.86 10.55
CA GLN A 68 -14.82 15.51 10.15
C GLN A 68 -15.71 14.63 9.27
N ALA A 69 -16.92 14.33 9.75
CA ALA A 69 -17.95 13.62 8.98
C ALA A 69 -18.40 14.39 7.71
N PRO A 70 -18.93 13.72 6.67
CA PRO A 70 -19.15 12.27 6.56
C PRO A 70 -17.86 11.46 6.48
N TYR A 71 -17.96 10.15 6.73
CA TYR A 71 -16.84 9.24 6.62
C TYR A 71 -16.99 8.36 5.38
N THR A 72 -15.87 8.01 4.78
CA THR A 72 -15.80 7.13 3.62
C THR A 72 -15.04 5.86 3.99
N ILE A 73 -15.69 4.71 3.80
CA ILE A 73 -15.07 3.39 3.95
C ILE A 73 -14.67 2.91 2.55
N LYS A 74 -13.38 2.62 2.35
CA LYS A 74 -12.85 2.02 1.12
C LYS A 74 -12.52 0.57 1.38
N VAL A 75 -13.06 -0.33 0.56
CA VAL A 75 -12.79 -1.76 0.62
C VAL A 75 -12.02 -2.18 -0.62
N PHE A 76 -10.76 -2.53 -0.43
CA PHE A 76 -9.90 -3.12 -1.45
C PHE A 76 -10.07 -4.63 -1.43
N ASN A 77 -10.11 -5.28 -2.59
CA ASN A 77 -10.26 -6.72 -2.66
C ASN A 77 -9.45 -7.32 -3.82
N SER A 78 -9.25 -8.62 -3.78
CA SER A 78 -8.38 -9.36 -4.69
C SER A 78 -9.04 -9.81 -6.01
N ILE A 79 -10.35 -9.58 -6.16
CA ILE A 79 -11.15 -10.10 -7.29
C ILE A 79 -11.62 -9.01 -8.25
N THR A 80 -11.74 -7.75 -7.81
CA THR A 80 -12.11 -6.62 -8.68
C THR A 80 -11.01 -5.56 -8.73
N PRO A 81 -10.74 -4.99 -9.93
CA PRO A 81 -9.76 -3.91 -10.07
C PRO A 81 -10.32 -2.54 -9.69
N GLN A 82 -11.44 -2.46 -8.97
CA GLN A 82 -12.01 -1.23 -8.44
C GLN A 82 -12.26 -1.38 -6.93
N PRO A 83 -12.04 -0.32 -6.15
CA PRO A 83 -12.41 -0.32 -4.75
C PRO A 83 -13.92 -0.18 -4.61
N LEU A 84 -14.48 -0.77 -3.56
CA LEU A 84 -15.83 -0.43 -3.11
C LEU A 84 -15.73 0.80 -2.23
N GLU A 85 -16.55 1.81 -2.50
CA GLU A 85 -16.62 3.03 -1.70
C GLU A 85 -17.98 3.15 -1.05
N ILE A 86 -17.99 3.33 0.27
CA ILE A 86 -19.20 3.35 1.08
C ILE A 86 -19.19 4.64 1.88
N GLN A 87 -20.21 5.46 1.70
CA GLN A 87 -20.43 6.61 2.55
C GLN A 87 -21.08 6.14 3.86
N ALA A 88 -20.35 6.30 4.96
CA ALA A 88 -20.84 6.14 6.30
C ALA A 88 -21.40 7.51 6.75
N ASP A 89 -22.67 7.71 6.42
CA ASP A 89 -23.38 8.96 6.71
C ASP A 89 -23.54 9.17 8.22
N GLY A 90 -23.15 10.36 8.70
CA GLY A 90 -23.63 10.91 9.97
C GLY A 90 -22.59 11.18 11.06
N VAL A 91 -23.11 11.76 12.14
CA VAL A 91 -22.43 12.02 13.42
C VAL A 91 -22.21 10.71 14.20
N VAL A 92 -22.89 9.63 13.81
CA VAL A 92 -22.82 8.33 14.47
C VAL A 92 -21.53 7.62 14.07
N THR A 93 -20.82 7.08 15.06
CA THR A 93 -19.51 6.46 14.84
C THR A 93 -19.58 4.94 14.70
N GLN A 94 -20.64 4.44 14.02
CA GLN A 94 -20.90 3.01 13.83
C GLN A 94 -21.48 2.73 12.44
N TYR A 95 -21.11 1.60 11.84
CA TYR A 95 -21.61 1.13 10.54
C TYR A 95 -21.57 -0.40 10.45
N ASN A 96 -22.64 -1.01 9.94
CA ASN A 96 -22.71 -2.46 9.72
C ASN A 96 -22.32 -2.79 8.26
N LEU A 97 -21.09 -3.26 8.07
CA LEU A 97 -20.57 -3.67 6.76
C LEU A 97 -20.85 -5.15 6.50
N THR A 98 -21.72 -5.44 5.53
CA THR A 98 -21.90 -6.82 5.04
C THR A 98 -20.78 -7.19 4.08
N ILE A 99 -20.11 -8.33 4.28
CA ILE A 99 -19.05 -8.82 3.39
C ILE A 99 -19.66 -9.46 2.13
N PRO A 100 -19.50 -8.85 0.94
CA PRO A 100 -20.18 -9.29 -0.27
C PRO A 100 -19.35 -10.28 -1.11
N PHE A 101 -18.14 -10.62 -0.68
CA PHE A 101 -17.19 -11.34 -1.51
C PHE A 101 -17.35 -12.86 -1.42
N ALA A 102 -16.91 -13.57 -2.46
CA ALA A 102 -16.86 -15.03 -2.45
C ALA A 102 -15.74 -15.56 -1.54
N THR A 103 -15.87 -16.81 -1.11
CA THR A 103 -14.82 -17.55 -0.39
C THR A 103 -13.49 -17.50 -1.14
N GLY A 104 -12.39 -17.33 -0.39
CA GLY A 104 -11.03 -17.17 -0.92
C GLY A 104 -10.65 -15.72 -1.25
N THR A 105 -11.63 -14.80 -1.31
CA THR A 105 -11.33 -13.39 -1.55
C THR A 105 -10.53 -12.80 -0.40
N GLN A 106 -9.42 -12.15 -0.71
CA GLN A 106 -8.68 -11.34 0.25
C GLN A 106 -9.12 -9.88 0.11
N TYR A 107 -9.33 -9.20 1.23
CA TYR A 107 -9.76 -7.81 1.23
C TYR A 107 -9.18 -7.03 2.40
N GLN A 108 -9.18 -5.72 2.26
CA GLN A 108 -8.73 -4.79 3.28
C GLN A 108 -9.68 -3.59 3.35
N VAL A 109 -9.97 -3.15 4.59
CA VAL A 109 -10.80 -1.98 4.84
C VAL A 109 -9.91 -0.83 5.29
N CYS A 110 -10.06 0.32 4.65
CA CYS A 110 -9.47 1.59 5.06
C CYS A 110 -10.57 2.63 5.23
N MET A 111 -10.35 3.60 6.10
CA MET A 111 -11.38 4.60 6.41
C MET A 111 -10.81 6.01 6.33
N PHE A 112 -11.61 6.93 5.82
CA PHE A 112 -11.27 8.34 5.64
C PHE A 112 -12.44 9.20 6.11
N ASP A 113 -12.15 10.44 6.46
CA ASP A 113 -13.16 11.46 6.70
C ASP A 113 -13.37 12.34 5.45
N SER A 114 -14.28 13.29 5.52
CA SER A 114 -14.62 14.19 4.41
C SER A 114 -13.50 15.14 3.98
N LEU A 115 -12.48 15.32 4.82
CA LEU A 115 -11.29 16.13 4.52
C LEU A 115 -10.11 15.26 4.06
N GLY A 116 -10.30 13.95 3.90
CA GLY A 116 -9.25 12.99 3.55
C GLY A 116 -8.34 12.60 4.72
N ALA A 117 -8.67 12.98 5.95
CA ALA A 117 -7.96 12.52 7.13
C ALA A 117 -8.24 11.03 7.35
N THR A 118 -7.20 10.24 7.61
CA THR A 118 -7.31 8.78 7.60
C THR A 118 -7.57 8.20 8.99
N GLY A 119 -8.44 7.19 9.02
CA GLY A 119 -8.64 6.28 10.14
C GLY A 119 -7.64 5.12 10.17
N GLY A 120 -6.72 5.06 9.20
CA GLY A 120 -5.84 3.92 8.97
C GLY A 120 -6.46 2.86 8.07
N CYS A 121 -5.74 1.75 7.92
CA CYS A 121 -6.21 0.53 7.31
C CYS A 121 -6.13 -0.63 8.30
N GLN A 122 -7.04 -1.59 8.16
CA GLN A 122 -7.08 -2.78 8.99
C GLN A 122 -6.13 -3.85 8.46
N ALA A 123 -6.06 -4.97 9.20
CA ALA A 123 -5.44 -6.18 8.68
C ALA A 123 -6.08 -6.60 7.35
N MET A 124 -5.37 -7.40 6.57
CA MET A 124 -5.93 -8.06 5.39
C MET A 124 -6.72 -9.28 5.85
N TYR A 125 -7.98 -9.38 5.44
CA TYR A 125 -8.89 -10.45 5.82
C TYR A 125 -9.10 -11.41 4.66
N THR A 126 -9.29 -12.69 4.96
CA THR A 126 -9.68 -13.71 3.97
C THR A 126 -11.13 -14.14 4.22
N VAL A 127 -11.92 -14.17 3.17
CA VAL A 127 -13.30 -14.68 3.24
C VAL A 127 -13.29 -16.20 3.22
N ILE A 128 -13.89 -16.81 4.23
CA ILE A 128 -14.13 -18.26 4.31
C ILE A 128 -15.60 -18.57 4.02
N ASP A 129 -15.88 -19.83 3.74
CA ASP A 129 -17.24 -20.27 3.46
C ASP A 129 -18.18 -20.05 4.66
N GLY A 130 -19.32 -19.43 4.37
CA GLY A 130 -20.42 -19.31 5.29
C GLY A 130 -21.34 -20.52 5.11
N ARG A 131 -21.67 -21.24 6.18
CA ARG A 131 -22.64 -22.35 6.11
C ARG A 131 -24.03 -21.91 5.61
N THR A 132 -24.29 -20.62 5.55
CA THR A 132 -25.57 -20.02 5.20
C THR A 132 -25.44 -19.36 3.84
N ALA A 133 -26.21 -19.84 2.86
CA ALA A 133 -26.32 -19.17 1.57
C ALA A 133 -26.79 -17.72 1.79
N CYS A 134 -26.15 -16.77 1.12
CA CYS A 134 -26.45 -15.35 1.18
C CYS A 134 -27.80 -15.03 0.52
N THR A 135 -28.90 -15.28 1.23
CA THR A 135 -30.25 -15.02 0.70
C THR A 135 -30.67 -13.54 0.85
N THR A 136 -29.99 -12.80 1.73
CA THR A 136 -30.30 -11.39 2.05
C THR A 136 -29.10 -10.48 1.85
N ALA A 137 -28.21 -10.79 0.90
CA ALA A 137 -27.15 -9.85 0.51
C ALA A 137 -27.81 -8.56 0.03
N LYS A 138 -27.87 -7.55 0.92
CA LYS A 138 -28.15 -6.17 0.53
C LYS A 138 -27.20 -5.86 -0.61
N ALA A 139 -27.73 -5.27 -1.69
CA ALA A 139 -26.94 -4.97 -2.88
C ALA A 139 -25.58 -4.42 -2.46
N ALA A 140 -24.51 -5.10 -2.88
CA ALA A 140 -23.17 -4.64 -2.60
C ALA A 140 -23.07 -3.19 -3.07
N PRO A 141 -22.35 -2.32 -2.35
CA PRO A 141 -22.07 -0.97 -2.82
C PRO A 141 -21.56 -1.05 -4.26
N GLU A 142 -22.06 -0.17 -5.13
CA GLU A 142 -21.58 -0.11 -6.51
C GLU A 142 -20.08 0.21 -6.50
N PRO A 143 -19.24 -0.58 -7.19
CA PRO A 143 -17.83 -0.24 -7.33
C PRO A 143 -17.68 1.10 -8.05
N LEU A 144 -16.57 1.79 -7.82
CA LEU A 144 -16.24 2.95 -8.64
C LEU A 144 -16.19 2.57 -10.12
N GLN A 145 -16.43 3.55 -10.99
CA GLN A 145 -16.23 3.35 -12.42
C GLN A 145 -14.78 2.93 -12.70
N ALA A 146 -14.58 1.95 -13.58
CA ALA A 146 -13.26 1.40 -13.84
C ALA A 146 -12.29 2.43 -14.43
N LEU A 147 -11.21 2.76 -13.71
CA LEU A 147 -10.04 3.44 -14.26
C LEU A 147 -9.06 2.40 -14.82
N THR A 148 -8.40 2.73 -15.94
CA THR A 148 -7.31 1.89 -16.44
C THR A 148 -5.97 2.49 -16.03
N ALA A 149 -5.13 1.68 -15.40
CA ALA A 149 -3.75 2.03 -15.08
C ALA A 149 -2.85 0.82 -15.30
N THR A 150 -1.56 1.07 -15.49
CA THR A 150 -0.53 0.03 -15.50
C THR A 150 0.38 0.23 -14.31
N ALA A 151 0.82 -0.87 -13.70
CA ALA A 151 1.81 -0.87 -12.63
C ALA A 151 3.01 -1.70 -13.05
N ASN A 152 4.19 -1.09 -12.95
CA ASN A 152 5.47 -1.73 -13.24
C ASN A 152 6.37 -1.65 -12.01
N TYR A 153 7.30 -2.59 -11.92
CA TYR A 153 8.39 -2.58 -10.96
C TYR A 153 9.69 -3.03 -11.65
N SER A 154 10.77 -3.19 -10.91
CA SER A 154 12.10 -3.51 -11.45
C SER A 154 12.16 -4.74 -12.38
N GLN A 155 11.23 -5.69 -12.23
CA GLN A 155 11.19 -6.91 -13.04
C GLN A 155 10.09 -6.89 -14.14
N GLY A 156 9.45 -5.75 -14.40
CA GLY A 156 8.42 -5.59 -15.44
C GLY A 156 7.03 -5.29 -14.88
N LEU A 157 5.99 -5.82 -15.53
CA LEU A 157 4.60 -5.63 -15.08
C LEU A 157 4.38 -6.26 -13.70
N LEU A 158 3.70 -5.53 -12.82
CA LEU A 158 3.41 -5.98 -11.47
C LEU A 158 2.24 -6.98 -11.48
N SER A 159 2.47 -8.19 -10.96
CA SER A 159 1.39 -9.18 -10.75
C SER A 159 0.43 -8.72 -9.65
N THR A 160 -0.85 -9.10 -9.73
CA THR A 160 -1.88 -8.79 -8.70
C THR A 160 -1.51 -9.33 -7.33
N TYR A 161 -0.81 -10.48 -7.28
CA TYR A 161 -0.34 -11.13 -6.05
C TYR A 161 1.19 -11.08 -5.93
N GLY A 162 1.81 -10.06 -6.53
CA GLY A 162 3.25 -9.91 -6.61
C GLY A 162 3.93 -9.63 -5.28
N TRP A 163 5.23 -9.94 -5.23
CA TRP A 163 6.13 -9.67 -4.11
C TRP A 163 7.22 -8.65 -4.51
N PRO A 164 6.86 -7.39 -4.80
CA PRO A 164 7.85 -6.38 -5.17
C PRO A 164 8.87 -6.21 -4.05
N ASP A 165 10.15 -6.29 -4.40
CA ASP A 165 11.24 -6.27 -3.44
C ASP A 165 11.27 -4.96 -2.63
N GLN A 166 11.62 -5.06 -1.34
CA GLN A 166 11.87 -3.89 -0.50
C GLN A 166 12.84 -2.92 -1.16
N CYS A 167 12.55 -1.63 -1.00
CA CYS A 167 13.31 -0.53 -1.57
C CYS A 167 13.46 -0.52 -3.10
N SER A 168 12.69 -1.36 -3.80
CA SER A 168 12.47 -1.23 -5.24
C SER A 168 11.41 -0.18 -5.54
N ASP A 169 11.43 0.36 -6.75
CA ASP A 169 10.45 1.34 -7.19
C ASP A 169 9.28 0.64 -7.88
N ILE A 170 8.07 1.03 -7.53
CA ILE A 170 6.83 0.73 -8.24
C ILE A 170 6.39 2.01 -8.95
N THR A 171 6.11 1.90 -10.24
CA THR A 171 5.66 2.99 -11.08
C THR A 171 4.25 2.68 -11.59
N VAL A 172 3.30 3.57 -11.27
CA VAL A 172 1.91 3.48 -11.71
C VAL A 172 1.63 4.56 -12.74
N THR A 173 1.17 4.17 -13.92
CA THR A 173 0.84 5.08 -15.03
C THR A 173 -0.66 5.06 -15.30
N PRO A 174 -1.37 6.20 -15.11
CA PRO A 174 -2.75 6.33 -15.55
C PRO A 174 -2.86 6.18 -17.08
N MET A 175 -3.75 5.31 -17.56
CA MET A 175 -4.00 5.10 -19.00
C MET A 175 -5.32 5.75 -19.46
N GLY A 176 -6.05 6.39 -18.55
CA GLY A 176 -7.32 7.09 -18.79
C GLY A 176 -7.69 7.98 -17.60
N GLY A 177 -8.91 8.51 -17.58
CA GLY A 177 -9.41 9.39 -16.53
C GLY A 177 -8.94 10.84 -16.65
N LYS A 178 -9.29 11.67 -15.67
CA LYS A 178 -8.98 13.11 -15.62
C LYS A 178 -8.15 13.48 -14.38
N PRO A 179 -7.03 14.21 -14.54
CA PRO A 179 -6.29 14.71 -13.39
C PRO A 179 -7.07 15.80 -12.60
N PRO A 180 -6.80 15.97 -11.29
CA PRO A 180 -5.74 15.30 -10.52
C PRO A 180 -5.99 13.82 -10.25
N PHE A 181 -4.95 13.01 -10.41
CA PHE A 181 -4.92 11.62 -9.98
C PHE A 181 -4.46 11.53 -8.53
N THR A 182 -5.09 10.67 -7.76
CA THR A 182 -4.71 10.33 -6.39
C THR A 182 -4.24 8.90 -6.35
N PHE A 183 -2.94 8.69 -6.25
CA PHE A 183 -2.32 7.39 -6.06
C PHE A 183 -2.14 7.13 -4.56
N MET A 184 -2.57 5.96 -4.11
CA MET A 184 -2.53 5.59 -2.71
C MET A 184 -1.94 4.19 -2.51
N VAL A 185 -1.07 4.08 -1.51
CA VAL A 185 -0.52 2.82 -1.01
C VAL A 185 -1.16 2.55 0.34
N SER A 186 -1.83 1.40 0.48
CA SER A 186 -2.61 1.03 1.67
C SER A 186 -2.05 -0.23 2.31
N PRO A 187 -1.08 -0.13 3.24
CA PRO A 187 -0.56 -1.29 3.95
C PRO A 187 -1.49 -1.74 5.07
N ALA A 188 -1.44 -3.02 5.43
CA ALA A 188 -2.15 -3.53 6.59
C ALA A 188 -1.69 -2.86 7.89
N LEU A 189 -2.67 -2.54 8.75
CA LEU A 189 -2.45 -1.97 10.08
C LEU A 189 -1.65 -0.65 10.08
N HIS A 190 -1.72 0.11 8.98
CA HIS A 190 -1.00 1.37 8.84
C HIS A 190 -1.89 2.43 8.18
N PRO A 191 -1.68 3.73 8.49
CA PRO A 191 -2.16 4.82 7.64
C PRO A 191 -1.68 4.68 6.19
N PRO A 192 -2.52 4.98 5.18
CA PRO A 192 -2.09 5.02 3.79
C PRO A 192 -1.05 6.11 3.49
N LEU A 193 -0.30 5.92 2.40
CA LEU A 193 0.45 6.97 1.72
C LEU A 193 -0.38 7.50 0.56
N VAL A 194 -0.38 8.82 0.37
CA VAL A 194 -1.13 9.47 -0.71
C VAL A 194 -0.19 10.35 -1.53
N PHE A 195 -0.28 10.21 -2.85
CA PHE A 195 0.40 10.98 -3.86
C PHE A 195 -0.64 11.61 -4.78
N THR A 196 -0.45 12.87 -5.14
CA THR A 196 -1.29 13.53 -6.12
C THR A 196 -0.48 13.89 -7.37
N SER A 197 -1.07 13.70 -8.54
CA SER A 197 -0.49 14.09 -9.81
C SER A 197 -1.49 14.88 -10.63
N ASN A 198 -1.07 16.03 -11.16
CA ASN A 198 -1.88 16.85 -12.06
C ASN A 198 -1.72 16.44 -13.54
N SER A 199 -0.99 15.35 -13.83
CA SER A 199 -0.77 14.83 -15.17
C SER A 199 -0.93 13.31 -15.21
N SER A 200 -1.09 12.77 -16.41
CA SER A 200 -1.08 11.32 -16.66
C SER A 200 0.32 10.71 -16.67
N ASP A 201 1.34 11.46 -16.21
CA ASP A 201 2.71 10.95 -16.13
C ASP A 201 2.81 9.84 -15.07
N PRO A 202 3.79 8.93 -15.20
CA PRO A 202 3.99 7.86 -14.24
C PRO A 202 4.27 8.39 -12.81
N ILE A 203 3.55 7.87 -11.83
CA ILE A 203 3.73 8.16 -10.40
C ILE A 203 4.59 7.04 -9.81
N THR A 204 5.73 7.37 -9.20
CA THR A 204 6.67 6.39 -8.68
C THR A 204 6.72 6.41 -7.16
N TRP A 205 6.70 5.23 -6.55
CA TRP A 205 6.85 5.03 -5.11
C TRP A 205 7.88 3.93 -4.83
N LYS A 206 8.76 4.18 -3.86
CA LYS A 206 9.72 3.19 -3.38
C LYS A 206 9.09 2.33 -2.28
N VAL A 207 9.14 1.01 -2.39
CA VAL A 207 8.55 0.05 -1.44
C VAL A 207 9.25 0.15 -0.08
N ALA A 208 8.79 1.06 0.76
CA ALA A 208 9.30 1.33 2.09
C ALA A 208 8.45 0.61 3.16
N LEU A 209 8.24 -0.69 2.98
CA LEU A 209 7.48 -1.55 3.87
C LEU A 209 8.38 -2.66 4.45
N SER A 210 8.08 -3.13 5.66
CA SER A 210 8.77 -4.29 6.23
C SER A 210 8.41 -5.57 5.46
N TRP A 211 9.27 -6.57 5.56
CA TRP A 211 9.16 -7.80 4.77
C TRP A 211 7.82 -8.49 5.04
N ALA A 212 7.22 -9.02 3.98
CA ALA A 212 5.92 -9.68 3.97
C ALA A 212 4.74 -8.81 4.44
N SER A 213 4.91 -7.49 4.59
CA SER A 213 3.79 -6.59 4.84
C SER A 213 2.83 -6.60 3.66
N PRO A 214 1.55 -6.97 3.85
CA PRO A 214 0.57 -6.93 2.77
C PRO A 214 0.08 -5.51 2.55
N PHE A 215 -0.20 -5.17 1.29
CA PHE A 215 -0.73 -3.86 0.92
C PHE A 215 -1.52 -3.90 -0.39
N PHE A 216 -2.36 -2.89 -0.58
CA PHE A 216 -3.01 -2.60 -1.86
C PHE A 216 -2.49 -1.29 -2.45
N LEU A 217 -2.49 -1.22 -3.78
CA LEU A 217 -2.34 0.02 -4.54
C LEU A 217 -3.71 0.45 -5.05
N SER A 218 -3.95 1.75 -5.06
CA SER A 218 -5.13 2.31 -5.72
C SER A 218 -4.82 3.62 -6.41
N LEU A 219 -5.51 3.88 -7.51
CA LEU A 219 -5.45 5.13 -8.24
C LEU A 219 -6.89 5.60 -8.49
N THR A 220 -7.21 6.82 -8.11
CA THR A 220 -8.48 7.46 -8.44
C THR A 220 -8.25 8.73 -9.24
N ASP A 221 -9.18 9.07 -10.11
CA ASP A 221 -9.14 10.32 -10.87
C ASP A 221 -10.04 11.39 -10.23
N SER A 222 -10.13 12.57 -10.85
CA SER A 222 -10.98 13.67 -10.38
C SER A 222 -12.29 13.81 -11.19
N SER A 223 -12.73 12.77 -11.87
CA SER A 223 -14.00 12.80 -12.61
C SER A 223 -15.18 12.84 -11.63
N ASP A 224 -16.35 13.22 -12.14
CA ASP A 224 -17.61 13.19 -11.39
C ASP A 224 -18.64 12.38 -12.20
N PRO A 225 -18.90 11.10 -11.83
CA PRO A 225 -18.37 10.38 -10.67
C PRO A 225 -16.88 9.99 -10.83
N PRO A 226 -16.15 9.75 -9.72
CA PRO A 226 -14.75 9.38 -9.78
C PRO A 226 -14.55 7.95 -10.31
N MET A 227 -13.51 7.79 -11.11
CA MET A 227 -13.05 6.49 -11.60
C MET A 227 -11.96 5.95 -10.68
N GLY A 228 -11.95 4.63 -10.46
CA GLY A 228 -11.01 3.96 -9.57
C GLY A 228 -10.35 2.73 -10.19
N TRP A 229 -9.09 2.53 -9.85
CA TRP A 229 -8.29 1.35 -10.16
C TRP A 229 -7.64 0.84 -8.87
N THR A 230 -7.60 -0.47 -8.68
CA THR A 230 -6.93 -1.13 -7.55
C THR A 230 -6.10 -2.32 -8.01
N HIS A 231 -5.02 -2.57 -7.29
CA HIS A 231 -4.11 -3.67 -7.57
C HIS A 231 -3.57 -4.24 -6.28
N GLY A 232 -3.66 -5.56 -6.13
CA GLY A 232 -3.30 -6.26 -4.91
C GLY A 232 -4.23 -7.46 -4.64
N PRO A 233 -3.99 -8.17 -3.54
CA PRO A 233 -3.03 -7.86 -2.49
C PRO A 233 -1.58 -8.16 -2.89
N LEU A 234 -0.71 -7.18 -2.64
CA LEU A 234 0.74 -7.30 -2.82
C LEU A 234 1.42 -7.55 -1.47
N HIS A 235 2.65 -8.05 -1.50
CA HIS A 235 3.48 -8.20 -0.30
C HIS A 235 4.87 -7.60 -0.53
N ALA A 236 5.43 -6.92 0.46
CA ALA A 236 6.81 -6.45 0.33
C ALA A 236 7.79 -7.64 0.34
N GLY A 237 8.51 -7.84 -0.77
CA GLY A 237 9.49 -8.92 -0.97
C GLY A 237 10.82 -8.65 -0.28
N GLY A 238 11.57 -9.72 0.03
CA GLY A 238 12.79 -9.64 0.84
C GLY A 238 14.11 -9.63 0.07
N ASN A 239 14.09 -9.72 -1.25
CA ASN A 239 15.34 -9.89 -2.03
C ASN A 239 16.00 -8.55 -2.40
N GLY A 240 15.36 -7.43 -2.08
CA GLY A 240 15.91 -6.09 -2.26
C GLY A 240 16.80 -5.65 -1.10
N GLY A 241 17.47 -4.51 -1.26
CA GLY A 241 18.11 -3.84 -0.13
C GLY A 241 17.06 -3.31 0.85
N THR A 242 17.43 -3.15 2.12
CA THR A 242 16.55 -2.60 3.16
C THR A 242 16.89 -1.16 3.54
N ALA A 243 17.81 -0.52 2.80
CA ALA A 243 18.35 0.80 3.14
C ALA A 243 17.29 1.92 3.22
N CYS A 244 16.18 1.82 2.48
CA CYS A 244 15.08 2.78 2.54
C CYS A 244 14.17 2.62 3.77
N LEU A 245 14.29 1.50 4.50
CA LEU A 245 13.54 1.24 5.73
C LEU A 245 14.25 1.81 6.95
N ASP A 246 15.51 2.20 6.80
CA ASP A 246 16.26 2.87 7.84
C ASP A 246 15.70 4.29 8.02
N THR A 247 14.77 4.41 8.95
CA THR A 247 14.01 5.63 9.25
C THR A 247 14.92 6.80 9.66
N ASP A 248 16.11 6.52 10.16
CA ASP A 248 17.06 7.55 10.58
C ASP A 248 17.64 8.30 9.37
N ALA A 249 17.80 7.64 8.22
CA ALA A 249 18.30 8.27 7.00
C ALA A 249 17.28 9.24 6.37
N LEU A 250 15.99 8.92 6.41
CA LEU A 250 14.93 9.74 5.81
C LEU A 250 14.56 10.98 6.65
N PHE A 251 14.69 10.91 7.97
CA PHE A 251 14.44 12.07 8.83
C PHE A 251 15.62 13.05 8.86
N LEU A 252 16.85 12.55 8.77
CA LEU A 252 18.06 13.40 8.77
C LEU A 252 18.30 14.09 7.42
N SER A 253 17.83 13.54 6.30
CA SER A 253 17.97 14.17 4.98
C SER A 253 16.96 15.29 4.71
N ALA A 254 15.93 15.45 5.55
CA ALA A 254 14.93 16.53 5.45
C ALA A 254 15.26 17.75 6.33
N SER A 255 16.33 17.69 7.12
CA SER A 255 16.83 18.86 7.84
C SER A 255 17.78 19.61 6.91
N PRO A 256 17.51 20.88 6.54
CA PRO A 256 18.40 21.69 5.72
C PRO A 256 19.62 22.09 6.57
N THR A 257 20.48 21.14 6.89
CA THR A 257 21.79 21.45 7.44
C THR A 257 22.68 21.88 6.27
N PRO A 258 23.28 23.08 6.32
CA PRO A 258 24.24 23.53 5.32
C PRO A 258 25.51 22.68 5.44
N SER A 259 25.55 21.56 4.73
CA SER A 259 26.67 20.63 4.77
C SER A 259 27.79 21.09 3.85
N SER A 260 28.72 21.85 4.44
CA SER A 260 30.09 21.94 3.94
C SER A 260 30.84 20.65 4.29
N SER A 261 30.73 19.60 3.47
CA SER A 261 31.79 18.58 3.44
C SER A 261 31.75 17.74 2.16
N LYS A 262 32.95 17.49 1.66
CA LYS A 262 33.30 16.89 0.39
C LYS A 262 33.29 15.37 0.51
N SER A 263 32.48 14.69 -0.31
CA SER A 263 32.75 13.42 -1.01
C SER A 263 31.40 12.96 -1.55
N GLY A 264 31.11 12.85 -2.83
CA GLY A 264 31.89 12.36 -3.94
C GLY A 264 30.91 11.53 -4.76
N GLY A 265 30.42 12.09 -5.89
CA GLY A 265 29.59 11.37 -6.85
C GLY A 265 28.08 11.66 -6.79
N VAL A 266 27.65 12.88 -7.11
CA VAL A 266 26.28 13.15 -7.58
C VAL A 266 26.35 13.98 -8.87
N SER A 267 25.59 13.50 -9.85
CA SER A 267 25.40 14.08 -11.18
C SER A 267 24.92 15.53 -11.10
N ILE A 268 25.73 16.43 -11.66
CA ILE A 268 25.44 17.86 -11.81
C ILE A 268 24.50 18.03 -13.00
N GLY A 269 23.24 18.35 -12.73
CA GLY A 269 22.31 18.88 -13.70
C GLY A 269 21.40 19.88 -13.01
N VAL A 270 21.49 21.16 -13.42
CA VAL A 270 20.68 22.29 -12.93
C VAL A 270 21.17 22.97 -11.64
N ALA A 271 22.25 23.75 -11.74
CA ALA A 271 22.57 24.78 -10.72
C ALA A 271 23.25 26.05 -11.29
N ILE A 272 23.12 26.34 -12.59
CA ILE A 272 23.76 27.52 -13.22
C ILE A 272 22.74 28.61 -13.62
N GLY A 273 21.42 28.35 -13.56
CA GLY A 273 20.40 29.32 -13.99
C GLY A 273 20.01 30.39 -12.95
N THR A 274 20.10 30.11 -11.66
CA THR A 274 19.53 30.99 -10.61
C THR A 274 20.42 32.17 -10.22
N LEU A 275 21.74 32.06 -10.40
CA LEU A 275 22.66 33.16 -10.12
C LEU A 275 22.48 34.34 -11.10
N ILE A 276 22.17 34.06 -12.37
CA ILE A 276 21.99 35.11 -13.37
C ILE A 276 20.63 35.80 -13.18
N ALA A 277 19.56 35.04 -12.96
CA ALA A 277 18.23 35.62 -12.72
C ALA A 277 18.18 36.45 -11.43
N GLY A 278 18.79 35.97 -10.34
CA GLY A 278 18.89 36.72 -9.08
C GLY A 278 19.68 38.01 -9.21
N LEU A 279 20.77 38.02 -10.00
CA LEU A 279 21.58 39.22 -10.21
C LEU A 279 20.85 40.28 -11.04
N VAL A 280 20.08 39.88 -12.06
CA VAL A 280 19.28 40.81 -12.89
C VAL A 280 18.15 41.44 -12.07
N VAL A 281 17.42 40.66 -11.28
CA VAL A 281 16.33 41.17 -10.43
C VAL A 281 16.88 42.05 -9.29
N GLY A 282 17.98 41.63 -8.66
CA GLY A 282 18.66 42.41 -7.62
C GLY A 282 19.18 43.76 -8.14
N ALA A 283 19.77 43.78 -9.33
CA ALA A 283 20.23 45.02 -9.97
C ALA A 283 19.06 45.94 -10.35
N ALA A 284 17.95 45.40 -10.87
CA ALA A 284 16.77 46.17 -11.20
C ALA A 284 16.13 46.82 -9.96
N LEU A 285 15.98 46.07 -8.86
CA LEU A 285 15.43 46.59 -7.61
C LEU A 285 16.38 47.58 -6.93
N GLY A 286 17.69 47.29 -6.92
CA GLY A 286 18.72 48.18 -6.37
C GLY A 286 18.80 49.53 -7.09
N PHE A 287 18.46 49.58 -8.39
CA PHE A 287 18.43 50.82 -9.16
C PHE A 287 17.10 51.59 -9.04
N PHE A 288 15.95 50.90 -9.02
CA PHE A 288 14.64 51.56 -9.00
C PHE A 288 14.20 52.08 -7.62
N ILE A 289 14.49 51.36 -6.54
CA ILE A 289 14.08 51.76 -5.18
C ILE A 289 14.63 53.14 -4.77
N PRO A 290 15.93 53.45 -4.91
CA PRO A 290 16.45 54.78 -4.54
C PRO A 290 15.92 55.90 -5.45
N PHE A 291 15.57 55.60 -6.70
CA PHE A 291 14.96 56.56 -7.62
C PHE A 291 13.52 56.92 -7.22
N CYS A 292 12.72 55.94 -6.79
CA CYS A 292 11.36 56.17 -6.29
C CYS A 292 11.34 56.87 -4.92
N VAL A 293 12.25 56.50 -4.00
CA VAL A 293 12.31 57.12 -2.66
C VAL A 293 12.76 58.58 -2.74
N ARG A 294 13.64 58.95 -3.68
CA ARG A 294 14.02 60.37 -3.90
C ARG A 294 12.87 61.24 -4.39
N ARG A 295 11.87 60.69 -5.09
CA ARG A 295 10.71 61.47 -5.56
C ARG A 295 9.61 61.64 -4.51
N TYR A 296 9.63 60.88 -3.42
CA TYR A 296 8.61 60.94 -2.38
C TYR A 296 8.95 61.90 -1.23
N LYS A 297 10.15 62.51 -1.21
CA LYS A 297 10.61 63.35 -0.10
C LYS A 297 10.16 64.82 -0.16
N ASP A 298 9.45 65.24 -1.22
CA ASP A 298 8.95 66.62 -1.41
C ASP A 298 7.42 66.74 -1.24
N ARG A 299 6.78 65.91 -0.43
CA ARG A 299 5.37 66.14 -0.06
C ARG A 299 5.22 66.36 1.43
N ASP A 300 4.91 67.62 1.71
CA ASP A 300 4.62 68.23 2.99
C ASP A 300 3.75 67.38 3.91
N THR A 301 4.20 67.31 5.16
CA THR A 301 3.44 66.97 6.36
C THR A 301 2.33 68.00 6.62
N PRO A 302 1.08 67.57 6.83
CA PRO A 302 0.19 68.21 7.77
C PRO A 302 0.09 67.38 9.06
N HIS A 303 0.39 68.06 10.16
CA HIS A 303 -0.12 67.79 11.50
C HIS A 303 -1.61 67.39 11.45
N MET A 304 -2.05 66.44 12.30
CA MET A 304 -3.21 66.59 13.19
C MET A 304 -3.33 65.45 14.22
N ILE A 305 -3.23 65.87 15.49
CA ILE A 305 -4.15 65.60 16.61
C ILE A 305 -4.36 64.15 17.10
N SER A 306 -3.66 63.90 18.22
CA SER A 306 -4.05 63.16 19.42
C SER A 306 -5.55 62.98 19.66
N LYS A 307 -6.00 61.72 19.86
CA LYS A 307 -7.03 61.40 20.86
C LYS A 307 -6.71 60.10 21.61
N ARG A 308 -6.31 60.32 22.86
CA ARG A 308 -6.33 59.44 24.02
C ARG A 308 -7.77 58.99 24.32
N SER A 309 -8.00 57.70 24.46
CA SER A 309 -9.14 57.17 25.21
C SER A 309 -8.71 56.01 26.09
N THR A 310 -9.30 56.00 27.27
CA THR A 310 -8.87 55.35 28.50
C THR A 310 -9.99 54.39 28.94
N MET A 311 -9.61 53.30 29.63
CA MET A 311 -10.40 52.47 30.57
C MET A 311 -11.37 51.40 30.00
N PRO A 312 -11.81 50.40 30.81
CA PRO A 312 -11.29 49.90 32.10
C PRO A 312 -11.07 48.37 32.13
N ALA A 313 -10.48 47.94 33.24
CA ALA A 313 -10.41 46.59 33.76
C ALA A 313 -11.78 45.90 33.90
N SER A 314 -11.80 44.57 33.76
CA SER A 314 -12.77 43.72 34.45
C SER A 314 -12.03 42.57 35.10
N ASP A 315 -12.41 42.40 36.35
CA ASP A 315 -11.87 41.57 37.41
C ASP A 315 -12.45 40.14 37.36
N ASP A 316 -11.71 39.25 38.00
CA ASP A 316 -12.11 38.04 38.72
C ASP A 316 -13.11 37.03 38.14
N SER A 317 -12.69 35.76 38.08
CA SER A 317 -13.17 34.75 39.04
C SER A 317 -12.41 33.43 38.93
N HIS A 318 -11.69 33.13 40.00
CA HIS A 318 -11.20 31.82 40.41
C HIS A 318 -12.33 30.79 40.48
N LEU A 319 -12.14 29.59 39.91
CA LEU A 319 -12.62 28.35 40.55
C LEU A 319 -11.67 27.18 40.32
N TYR A 320 -11.35 26.58 41.45
CA TYR A 320 -10.66 25.32 41.70
C TYR A 320 -11.11 24.18 40.78
N MET A 321 -10.16 23.44 40.21
CA MET A 321 -10.26 21.99 40.05
C MET A 321 -8.87 21.34 40.12
N ARG A 322 -8.48 21.08 41.36
CA ARG A 322 -8.02 19.79 41.89
C ARG A 322 -7.26 18.87 40.91
N SER A 323 -5.95 18.89 41.11
CA SER A 323 -4.99 17.85 40.73
C SER A 323 -5.45 16.46 41.20
N ALA A 324 -5.68 15.55 40.24
CA ALA A 324 -5.73 14.12 40.50
C ALA A 324 -4.40 13.50 40.05
N ARG A 325 -3.51 13.25 41.02
CA ARG A 325 -2.41 12.31 40.89
C ARG A 325 -2.99 10.93 40.59
N SER A 326 -2.73 10.41 39.39
CA SER A 326 -2.81 8.97 39.14
C SER A 326 -1.44 8.32 39.36
N PRO A 327 -1.38 7.12 39.96
CA PRO A 327 -0.15 6.45 40.31
C PRO A 327 0.54 5.88 39.07
N SER A 328 1.84 6.15 38.98
CA SER A 328 2.78 5.54 38.05
C SER A 328 2.97 4.05 38.38
N SER A 329 2.34 3.16 37.62
CA SER A 329 2.75 1.76 37.55
C SER A 329 3.81 1.60 36.46
N HIS A 330 5.08 1.58 36.87
CA HIS A 330 6.16 1.04 36.05
C HIS A 330 5.94 -0.47 35.89
N GLN A 331 5.34 -0.90 34.78
CA GLN A 331 5.45 -2.28 34.32
C GLN A 331 6.69 -2.38 33.43
N THR A 332 7.73 -2.98 34.00
CA THR A 332 8.89 -3.47 33.26
C THR A 332 8.43 -4.61 32.36
N VAL A 333 8.29 -4.33 31.06
CA VAL A 333 8.05 -5.35 30.04
C VAL A 333 9.35 -6.14 29.88
N THR A 334 9.35 -7.39 30.33
CA THR A 334 10.41 -8.36 30.02
C THR A 334 10.31 -8.75 28.54
N PRO A 335 11.43 -8.82 27.80
CA PRO A 335 11.42 -9.26 26.42
C PRO A 335 11.01 -10.74 26.35
N PHE A 336 9.99 -11.04 25.54
CA PHE A 336 9.61 -12.42 25.22
C PHE A 336 10.79 -13.10 24.50
N ALA A 337 11.41 -14.07 25.17
CA ALA A 337 12.29 -15.03 24.52
C ALA A 337 11.41 -15.97 23.69
N MET A 338 11.48 -15.88 22.37
CA MET A 338 10.93 -16.90 21.49
C MET A 338 11.77 -18.17 21.64
N GLU A 339 11.18 -19.21 22.22
CA GLU A 339 11.79 -20.53 22.25
C GLU A 339 11.73 -21.15 20.83
N PRO A 340 12.84 -21.66 20.29
CA PRO A 340 12.87 -22.20 18.94
C PRO A 340 12.03 -23.49 18.85
N PHE A 341 11.00 -23.45 18.00
CA PHE A 341 10.20 -24.62 17.66
C PHE A 341 11.09 -25.70 17.03
N SER A 342 11.22 -26.84 17.73
CA SER A 342 11.80 -28.05 17.17
C SER A 342 10.69 -28.86 16.48
N PRO A 343 10.74 -29.06 15.15
CA PRO A 343 9.75 -29.88 14.46
C PRO A 343 9.86 -31.35 14.91
N PRO A 344 8.73 -32.08 15.05
CA PRO A 344 8.74 -33.47 15.44
C PRO A 344 9.39 -34.36 14.34
N PRO A 345 10.10 -35.43 14.72
CA PRO A 345 10.74 -36.31 13.75
C PRO A 345 9.71 -37.09 12.93
N THR A 346 9.69 -36.84 11.62
CA THR A 346 8.92 -37.60 10.62
C THR A 346 9.55 -38.98 10.44
N SER A 347 9.04 -39.97 11.15
CA SER A 347 9.28 -41.39 10.85
C SER A 347 7.95 -42.01 10.39
N PRO A 348 7.87 -42.54 9.15
CA PRO A 348 6.65 -43.16 8.66
C PRO A 348 6.42 -44.52 9.33
N PRO A 349 5.18 -44.86 9.73
CA PRO A 349 4.87 -46.17 10.29
C PRO A 349 4.90 -47.26 9.20
N PRO A 350 5.37 -48.49 9.50
CA PRO A 350 5.38 -49.59 8.55
C PRO A 350 3.96 -50.13 8.29
N MET A 351 3.53 -50.11 7.02
CA MET A 351 2.28 -50.75 6.60
C MET A 351 2.38 -52.28 6.74
N ARG A 352 1.50 -52.87 7.55
CA ARG A 352 1.22 -54.32 7.55
C ARG A 352 0.14 -54.62 6.52
N HIS A 353 0.45 -55.46 5.54
CA HIS A 353 -0.54 -56.10 4.67
C HIS A 353 -1.23 -57.25 5.43
N ALA A 354 -2.57 -57.24 5.43
CA ALA A 354 -3.40 -58.37 5.83
C ALA A 354 -4.01 -59.02 4.57
N PRO A 355 -4.03 -60.36 4.43
CA PRO A 355 -4.66 -61.03 3.31
C PRO A 355 -6.02 -61.67 3.68
N SER A 356 -6.82 -61.89 2.62
CA SER A 356 -8.01 -62.76 2.54
C SER A 356 -9.33 -62.09 2.95
N THR A 357 -10.48 -62.34 2.32
CA THR A 357 -11.00 -63.61 1.81
C THR A 357 -11.96 -63.48 0.62
N ARG A 358 -11.84 -64.50 -0.22
CA ARG A 358 -12.69 -65.04 -1.30
C ARG A 358 -14.18 -65.19 -0.88
N SER A 359 -15.10 -64.74 -1.74
CA SER A 359 -16.48 -65.25 -1.79
C SER A 359 -16.84 -65.63 -3.23
N THR A 360 -17.52 -66.76 -3.34
CA THR A 360 -17.83 -67.53 -4.54
C THR A 360 -19.28 -67.29 -4.99
N SER A 361 -19.44 -67.26 -6.31
CA SER A 361 -20.57 -67.80 -7.10
C SER A 361 -21.96 -67.14 -7.00
N ALA A 362 -22.44 -66.60 -8.12
CA ALA A 362 -23.47 -67.26 -8.94
C ALA A 362 -23.70 -66.52 -10.27
N ASP A 363 -23.67 -67.33 -11.32
CA ASP A 363 -24.09 -67.19 -12.71
C ASP A 363 -25.04 -66.03 -13.11
N ASN A 364 -24.72 -65.40 -14.24
CA ASN A 364 -25.65 -65.39 -15.37
C ASN A 364 -24.94 -65.12 -16.71
N HIS A 365 -25.19 -66.00 -17.67
CA HIS A 365 -24.71 -65.95 -19.05
C HIS A 365 -25.45 -64.87 -19.85
N HIS A 366 -24.71 -63.98 -20.52
CA HIS A 366 -25.17 -63.36 -21.76
C HIS A 366 -23.98 -63.10 -22.69
N MET A 367 -24.01 -63.76 -23.86
CA MET A 367 -23.09 -63.51 -24.97
C MET A 367 -23.51 -62.22 -25.68
N GLN A 368 -22.62 -61.24 -25.83
CA GLN A 368 -22.57 -60.47 -27.08
C GLN A 368 -21.27 -59.67 -27.26
N SER A 369 -20.63 -59.98 -28.40
CA SER A 369 -19.82 -59.12 -29.29
C SER A 369 -18.63 -58.35 -28.73
N HIS A 370 -17.46 -58.78 -29.22
CA HIS A 370 -16.23 -58.03 -29.32
C HIS A 370 -16.39 -56.67 -30.03
N SER A 371 -16.00 -55.61 -29.34
CA SER A 371 -15.44 -54.40 -29.95
C SER A 371 -14.31 -53.89 -29.04
N ALA A 372 -13.09 -53.98 -29.56
CA ALA A 372 -11.91 -53.45 -28.92
C ALA A 372 -11.98 -51.92 -28.89
N SER A 373 -12.26 -51.33 -27.72
CA SER A 373 -11.95 -49.93 -27.46
C SER A 373 -10.60 -49.87 -26.74
N MET A 374 -9.62 -49.24 -27.40
CA MET A 374 -8.36 -48.91 -26.77
C MET A 374 -8.63 -47.90 -25.66
N SER A 375 -8.52 -48.36 -24.41
CA SER A 375 -8.40 -47.51 -23.24
C SER A 375 -7.09 -46.74 -23.36
N MET A 376 -7.16 -45.53 -23.93
CA MET A 376 -6.11 -44.53 -23.79
C MET A 376 -6.07 -44.16 -22.31
N GLY A 377 -5.08 -44.70 -21.59
CA GLY A 377 -4.80 -44.31 -20.21
C GLY A 377 -4.63 -42.79 -20.18
N GLY A 378 -5.60 -42.11 -19.55
CA GLY A 378 -5.57 -40.66 -19.38
C GLY A 378 -4.35 -40.29 -18.56
N GLN A 379 -3.32 -39.76 -19.23
CA GLN A 379 -2.18 -39.17 -18.56
C GLN A 379 -2.69 -37.94 -17.80
N SER A 380 -2.71 -38.02 -16.47
CA SER A 380 -2.98 -36.85 -15.63
C SER A 380 -1.88 -35.83 -15.87
N GLN A 381 -2.21 -34.74 -16.55
CA GLN A 381 -1.28 -33.65 -16.78
C GLN A 381 -1.40 -32.65 -15.62
N VAL A 382 -0.27 -32.42 -14.95
CA VAL A 382 -0.12 -31.42 -13.90
C VAL A 382 0.53 -30.20 -14.53
N TYR A 383 -0.17 -29.08 -14.55
CA TYR A 383 0.36 -27.82 -15.04
C TYR A 383 0.82 -26.99 -13.85
N VAL A 384 2.07 -26.57 -13.88
CA VAL A 384 2.64 -25.65 -12.89
C VAL A 384 2.70 -24.27 -13.53
N ILE A 385 1.93 -23.32 -13.00
CA ILE A 385 1.92 -21.94 -13.50
C ILE A 385 2.72 -21.10 -12.52
N HIS A 386 3.85 -20.57 -13.02
CA HIS A 386 4.62 -19.54 -12.31
C HIS A 386 4.08 -18.18 -12.72
N GLN A 387 3.38 -17.48 -11.83
CA GLN A 387 2.82 -16.17 -12.14
C GLN A 387 3.84 -15.02 -12.05
N ASP A 388 5.08 -15.30 -11.68
CA ASP A 388 6.06 -14.31 -11.22
C ASP A 388 7.53 -14.63 -11.60
N SER A 389 7.76 -15.27 -12.74
CA SER A 389 9.12 -15.60 -13.23
C SER A 389 9.85 -16.69 -12.42
N GLY A 390 9.11 -17.54 -11.69
CA GLY A 390 9.66 -18.68 -10.96
C GLY A 390 9.85 -18.44 -9.47
N ARG A 391 9.25 -17.38 -8.92
CA ARG A 391 9.22 -17.13 -7.49
C ARG A 391 7.92 -17.72 -6.89
N PRO A 392 7.81 -17.86 -5.57
CA PRO A 392 6.59 -18.34 -4.94
C PRO A 392 5.58 -17.19 -4.73
N PRO A 393 4.26 -17.46 -4.73
CA PRO A 393 3.64 -18.79 -4.70
C PRO A 393 3.43 -19.42 -6.08
N VAL A 394 3.56 -20.75 -6.13
CA VAL A 394 3.39 -21.55 -7.34
C VAL A 394 1.98 -22.15 -7.32
N SER A 395 1.21 -21.92 -8.39
CA SER A 395 -0.12 -22.53 -8.55
C SER A 395 -0.02 -23.81 -9.38
N VAL A 396 -0.53 -24.91 -8.85
CA VAL A 396 -0.61 -26.20 -9.56
C VAL A 396 -2.05 -26.43 -10.01
N VAL A 397 -2.26 -26.66 -11.31
CA VAL A 397 -3.56 -26.98 -11.91
C VAL A 397 -3.57 -28.44 -12.34
N MET A 398 -4.49 -29.22 -11.78
CA MET A 398 -4.71 -30.62 -12.19
C MET A 398 -5.85 -30.70 -13.21
N ALA A 399 -5.55 -31.17 -14.42
CA ALA A 399 -6.55 -31.37 -15.47
C ALA A 399 -7.22 -32.74 -15.30
N GLY A 400 -8.37 -32.79 -14.62
CA GLY A 400 -9.14 -34.01 -14.46
C GLY A 400 -10.62 -33.78 -14.16
N GLY A 401 -11.46 -33.80 -15.21
CA GLY A 401 -12.89 -34.18 -15.22
C GLY A 401 -13.93 -33.47 -14.34
N HIS A 402 -13.60 -33.01 -13.14
CA HIS A 402 -14.54 -32.44 -12.17
C HIS A 402 -13.85 -31.35 -11.36
N GLY A 403 -13.90 -30.11 -11.87
CA GLY A 403 -13.37 -28.92 -11.19
C GLY A 403 -11.87 -28.73 -11.40
N MET A 404 -11.46 -27.50 -11.74
CA MET A 404 -10.05 -27.14 -11.67
C MET A 404 -9.68 -26.97 -10.19
N ASP A 405 -8.97 -27.93 -9.63
CA ASP A 405 -8.38 -27.78 -8.29
C ASP A 405 -7.05 -27.03 -8.43
N VAL A 406 -6.99 -25.84 -7.84
CA VAL A 406 -5.82 -24.97 -7.83
C VAL A 406 -5.20 -25.06 -6.44
N THR A 407 -4.08 -25.77 -6.32
CA THR A 407 -3.33 -25.83 -5.07
C THR A 407 -2.18 -24.82 -5.12
N GLU A 408 -2.22 -23.82 -4.24
CA GLU A 408 -1.09 -22.91 -4.02
C GLU A 408 -0.05 -23.59 -3.12
N LEU A 409 1.20 -23.66 -3.59
CA LEU A 409 2.30 -24.20 -2.79
C LEU A 409 2.91 -23.12 -1.88
N PRO A 410 3.32 -23.49 -0.64
CA PRO A 410 3.99 -22.57 0.27
C PRO A 410 5.26 -21.95 -0.34
N PRO A 411 5.63 -20.73 0.09
CA PRO A 411 6.90 -20.13 -0.30
C PRO A 411 8.08 -21.03 0.04
N GLY A 412 8.82 -21.52 -0.98
CA GLY A 412 10.08 -22.27 -0.81
C GLY A 412 10.20 -23.63 -1.49
N TYR A 413 9.17 -24.14 -2.17
CA TYR A 413 9.21 -25.50 -2.76
C TYR A 413 10.26 -25.70 -3.87
N ALA A 414 10.69 -24.63 -4.56
CA ALA A 414 11.58 -24.73 -5.73
C ALA A 414 13.09 -24.83 -5.40
N ALA A 415 13.52 -24.65 -4.15
CA ALA A 415 14.95 -24.50 -3.83
C ALA A 415 15.71 -25.81 -3.54
N ALA A 416 15.05 -26.97 -3.44
CA ALA A 416 15.70 -28.19 -2.96
C ALA A 416 16.40 -29.06 -4.04
N GLY A 417 16.44 -28.62 -5.30
CA GLY A 417 16.70 -29.54 -6.42
C GLY A 417 17.99 -29.39 -7.23
N ASN A 418 18.74 -28.28 -7.16
CA ASN A 418 19.73 -28.01 -8.21
C ASN A 418 21.06 -27.34 -7.80
N ASP A 419 21.41 -27.33 -6.52
CA ASP A 419 22.75 -26.91 -6.11
C ASP A 419 23.74 -28.06 -6.29
N GLY A 420 24.66 -27.85 -7.23
CA GLY A 420 25.56 -28.83 -7.80
C GLY A 420 26.39 -29.61 -6.76
N ALA A 421 26.42 -30.92 -6.98
CA ALA A 421 27.41 -31.79 -6.38
C ALA A 421 28.83 -31.23 -6.60
N PRO A 422 29.71 -31.22 -5.57
CA PRO A 422 31.09 -30.76 -5.71
C PRO A 422 31.82 -31.57 -6.79
N ARG A 423 32.40 -30.88 -7.77
CA ARG A 423 33.33 -31.47 -8.74
C ARG A 423 34.50 -32.13 -7.97
N PRO A 424 34.83 -33.41 -8.20
CA PRO A 424 36.03 -34.00 -7.62
C PRO A 424 37.28 -33.27 -8.13
N PRO A 425 38.33 -33.12 -7.30
CA PRO A 425 39.54 -32.42 -7.69
C PRO A 425 40.25 -33.13 -8.85
N PRO A 426 40.97 -32.37 -9.71
CA PRO A 426 41.67 -32.93 -10.85
C PRO A 426 42.77 -33.91 -10.39
N ARG A 427 42.76 -35.09 -11.01
CA ARG A 427 43.69 -36.18 -10.78
C ARG A 427 45.11 -35.75 -11.17
N GLU A 428 45.98 -35.60 -10.19
CA GLU A 428 47.39 -35.24 -10.35
C GLU A 428 48.13 -36.30 -11.17
N LYS A 429 48.67 -35.92 -12.33
CA LYS A 429 49.53 -36.79 -13.16
C LYS A 429 50.90 -36.89 -12.51
N GLY A 430 51.17 -38.04 -11.89
CA GLY A 430 52.48 -38.40 -11.33
C GLY A 430 53.59 -38.33 -12.38
N ARG A 431 54.71 -37.69 -12.00
CA ARG A 431 55.98 -37.75 -12.73
C ARG A 431 56.63 -39.13 -12.52
N PRO A 432 57.28 -39.71 -13.54
CA PRO A 432 58.08 -40.92 -13.36
C PRO A 432 59.39 -40.60 -12.63
N ALA A 433 59.72 -41.44 -11.66
CA ALA A 433 61.02 -41.43 -10.98
C ALA A 433 62.13 -41.90 -11.95
N ARG A 434 63.23 -41.15 -12.00
CA ARG A 434 64.50 -41.58 -12.59
C ARG A 434 65.28 -42.38 -11.55
N TRP A 435 65.77 -43.55 -11.97
CA TRP A 435 67.06 -44.11 -11.55
C TRP A 435 68.06 -43.83 -12.67
#